data_AF-A0A0C2FJS6-F1
#
_entry.id   AF-A0A0C2FJS6-F1
#
_cell.length_a   1.000
_cell.length_b   1.000
_cell.length_c   1.000
_cell.angle_alpha   90.00
_cell.angle_beta   90.00
_cell.angle_gamma   90.00
#
_symmetry.space_group_name_H-M   'P 1'
#
loop_
_entity.id
_entity.type
_entity.pdbx_description
1 polymer ?
#
loop_
_entity_poly.entity_id
_entity_poly.type
_entity_poly.pdbx_seq_one_letter_code
_entity_poly.pdbx_strand_id
1 'polypeptide(L)'
;IKQQISPVFVYSDGSLVQSNVFELCFVDELGSFGVSVYEVVESSTNEQISMPTITAKAGVKISEFKFDIVSGSMFSLENSLFSAQFNATTGFLKSVTPKDHKEILVDLHYVHYGARGYKQLKSGNADNLSGAYLFLPDGEAREIPRTEQQFVVIDGPVMKRVIVAGPPDLKILQ
;
A
#
# COMPACT_ATOMS: atom_id res chain seq x y z
N ILE A 1 12.16 14.15 19.41
CA ILE A 1 10.87 13.76 18.80
C ILE A 1 10.99 12.32 18.36
N LYS A 2 9.98 11.47 18.61
CA LYS A 2 10.02 10.09 18.09
C LYS A 2 9.97 10.14 16.57
N GLN A 3 11.00 9.62 15.91
CA GLN A 3 11.18 9.73 14.48
C GLN A 3 11.68 8.42 13.87
N GLN A 4 11.42 8.25 12.58
CA GLN A 4 11.82 7.10 11.79
C GLN A 4 12.24 7.56 10.40
N ILE A 5 13.35 7.03 9.89
CA ILE A 5 13.77 7.22 8.49
C ILE A 5 13.44 5.93 7.73
N SER A 6 12.66 6.03 6.67
CA SER A 6 12.24 4.88 5.85
C SER A 6 12.72 5.01 4.41
N PRO A 7 12.98 3.90 3.71
CA PRO A 7 13.22 3.93 2.28
C PRO A 7 11.92 4.29 1.53
N VAL A 8 12.08 4.97 0.40
CA VAL A 8 11.00 5.18 -0.58
C VAL A 8 11.09 4.11 -1.65
N PHE A 9 9.98 3.45 -1.97
CA PHE A 9 9.90 2.49 -3.07
C PHE A 9 9.17 3.09 -4.26
N VAL A 10 9.72 2.87 -5.44
CA VAL A 10 9.11 3.24 -6.72
C VAL A 10 8.86 1.99 -7.54
N TYR A 11 7.79 2.02 -8.33
CA TYR A 11 7.53 0.96 -9.30
C TYR A 11 8.19 1.33 -10.62
N SER A 12 9.22 0.58 -11.01
CA SER A 12 9.98 0.75 -12.26
C SER A 12 10.19 -0.59 -12.94
N ASP A 13 10.01 -0.62 -14.26
CA ASP A 13 10.28 -1.79 -15.12
C ASP A 13 9.62 -3.08 -14.63
N GLY A 14 8.39 -2.98 -14.13
CA GLY A 14 7.63 -4.11 -13.64
C GLY A 14 7.99 -4.54 -12.21
N SER A 15 8.83 -3.78 -11.51
CA SER A 15 9.31 -4.13 -10.17
C SER A 15 9.30 -3.00 -9.14
N LEU A 16 9.17 -3.34 -7.86
CA LEU A 16 9.39 -2.40 -6.75
C LEU A 16 10.89 -2.27 -6.47
N VAL A 17 11.40 -1.04 -6.57
CA VAL A 17 12.82 -0.72 -6.39
C VAL A 17 12.96 0.36 -5.34
N GLN A 18 13.96 0.21 -4.45
CA GLN A 18 14.32 1.26 -3.50
C GLN A 18 14.88 2.47 -4.26
N SER A 19 14.33 3.65 -3.97
CA SER A 19 14.79 4.94 -4.48
C SER A 19 16.00 5.45 -3.67
N ASN A 20 16.71 6.43 -4.22
CA ASN A 20 17.83 7.12 -3.55
C ASN A 20 17.36 8.24 -2.60
N VAL A 21 16.06 8.35 -2.33
CA VAL A 21 15.48 9.30 -1.39
C VAL A 21 14.87 8.59 -0.19
N PHE A 22 14.83 9.27 0.94
CA PHE A 22 14.29 8.76 2.19
C PHE A 22 13.07 9.54 2.64
N GLU A 23 12.20 8.88 3.38
CA GLU A 23 11.04 9.46 4.04
C GLU A 23 11.33 9.59 5.54
N LEU A 24 11.35 10.83 6.06
CA LEU A 24 11.42 11.11 7.49
C LEU A 24 10.01 11.21 8.06
N CYS A 25 9.65 10.29 8.95
CA CYS A 25 8.39 10.30 9.68
C CYS A 25 8.62 10.68 11.14
N PHE A 26 7.77 11.54 11.68
CA PHE A 26 7.77 11.90 13.11
C PHE A 26 6.36 12.22 13.58
N VAL A 27 6.17 12.26 14.89
CA VAL A 27 4.89 12.60 15.52
C VAL A 27 4.91 14.05 16.00
N ASP A 28 3.89 14.81 15.62
CA ASP A 28 3.58 16.15 16.13
C ASP A 28 2.39 16.06 17.09
N GLU A 29 2.45 16.83 18.18
CA GLU A 29 1.39 16.99 19.17
C GLU A 29 0.88 18.44 19.10
N LEU A 30 0.31 18.80 17.95
CA LEU A 30 -0.18 20.14 17.70
C LEU A 30 -1.47 20.41 18.49
N GLY A 31 -1.47 21.48 19.27
CA GLY A 31 -2.68 21.98 19.96
C GLY A 31 -3.67 22.67 19.01
N SER A 32 -4.92 22.81 19.44
CA SER A 32 -5.96 23.53 18.70
C SER A 32 -5.52 24.96 18.35
N PHE A 33 -5.64 25.34 17.08
CA PHE A 33 -5.20 26.64 16.54
C PHE A 33 -3.70 26.95 16.76
N GLY A 34 -2.87 25.92 16.97
CA GLY A 34 -1.43 26.06 17.15
C GLY A 34 -0.64 26.08 15.84
N VAL A 35 0.64 26.43 15.95
CA VAL A 35 1.66 26.25 14.91
C VAL A 35 2.88 25.60 15.55
N SER A 36 3.29 24.43 15.03
CA SER A 36 4.55 23.78 15.37
C SER A 36 5.58 24.09 14.28
N VAL A 37 6.80 24.43 14.67
CA VAL A 37 7.93 24.65 13.75
C VAL A 37 9.01 23.64 14.07
N TYR A 38 9.50 22.95 13.04
CA TYR A 38 10.54 21.92 13.15
C TYR A 38 11.69 22.24 12.21
N GLU A 39 12.88 21.86 12.62
CA GLU A 39 14.09 21.96 11.81
C GLU A 39 14.66 20.55 11.57
N VAL A 40 15.02 20.26 10.32
CA VAL A 40 15.70 19.02 9.95
C VAL A 40 17.19 19.31 9.88
N VAL A 41 17.97 18.65 10.74
CA VAL A 41 19.41 18.86 10.86
C VAL A 41 20.14 17.56 10.55
N GLU A 42 21.19 17.65 9.72
CA GLU A 42 22.09 16.54 9.46
C GLU A 42 22.94 16.24 10.70
N SER A 43 23.04 14.97 11.09
CA SER A 43 23.81 14.56 12.26
C SER A 43 24.47 13.21 12.04
N SER A 44 25.77 13.14 12.33
CA SER A 44 26.58 11.91 12.29
C SER A 44 26.64 11.17 13.63
N THR A 45 26.02 11.72 14.69
CA THR A 45 26.15 11.25 16.08
C THR A 45 24.82 10.84 16.72
N ASN A 46 23.74 10.82 15.94
CA ASN A 46 22.39 10.69 16.50
C ASN A 46 22.06 9.21 16.81
N GLU A 47 22.25 8.80 18.07
CA GLU A 47 21.92 7.45 18.58
C GLU A 47 20.41 7.13 18.59
N GLN A 48 19.55 8.10 18.24
CA GLN A 48 18.09 7.99 18.30
C GLN A 48 17.39 7.78 16.95
N ILE A 49 18.14 7.62 15.85
CA ILE A 49 17.51 7.32 14.55
C ILE A 49 17.00 5.88 14.59
N SER A 50 15.67 5.74 14.53
CA SER A 50 15.05 4.43 14.38
C SER A 50 14.85 4.12 12.91
N MET A 51 15.42 3.00 12.48
CA MET A 51 15.27 2.50 11.11
C MET A 51 14.29 1.32 11.13
N PRO A 52 13.38 1.23 10.13
CA PRO A 52 12.48 0.09 10.01
C PRO A 52 13.23 -1.18 9.61
N THR A 53 12.63 -2.32 9.91
CA THR A 53 12.96 -3.57 9.23
C THR A 53 12.17 -3.64 7.94
N ILE A 54 12.84 -3.99 6.84
CA ILE A 54 12.23 -4.15 5.53
C ILE A 54 12.06 -5.63 5.25
N THR A 55 10.85 -6.06 4.88
CA THR A 55 10.58 -7.44 4.51
C THR A 55 10.00 -7.52 3.10
N ALA A 56 10.57 -8.37 2.23
CA ALA A 56 10.04 -8.56 0.88
C ALA A 56 10.31 -9.99 0.37
N LYS A 57 9.83 -10.30 -0.84
CA LYS A 57 10.22 -11.54 -1.53
C LYS A 57 11.70 -11.51 -1.92
N ALA A 58 12.28 -12.69 -2.11
CA ALA A 58 13.66 -12.83 -2.56
C ALA A 58 13.87 -12.08 -3.90
N GLY A 59 14.98 -11.33 -4.01
CA GLY A 59 15.36 -10.59 -5.21
C GLY A 59 15.16 -9.07 -5.14
N VAL A 60 14.46 -8.55 -4.13
CA VAL A 60 14.41 -7.10 -3.89
C VAL A 60 15.74 -6.63 -3.30
N LYS A 61 16.35 -5.61 -3.92
CA LYS A 61 17.61 -5.02 -3.46
C LYS A 61 17.33 -3.92 -2.45
N ILE A 62 17.76 -4.13 -1.21
CA ILE A 62 17.67 -3.16 -0.12
C ILE A 62 19.08 -2.76 0.31
N SER A 63 19.32 -1.46 0.45
CA SER A 63 20.55 -0.90 1.01
C SER A 63 20.24 -0.09 2.26
N GLU A 64 21.18 -0.03 3.22
CA GLU A 64 21.13 0.81 4.43
C GLU A 64 20.07 0.45 5.47
N PHE A 65 19.19 -0.51 5.18
CA PHE A 65 18.16 -1.00 6.11
C PHE A 65 18.34 -2.49 6.41
N LYS A 66 17.89 -2.91 7.59
CA LYS A 66 17.75 -4.34 7.90
C LYS A 66 16.74 -4.95 6.94
N PHE A 67 17.12 -6.07 6.31
CA PHE A 67 16.30 -6.76 5.33
C PHE A 67 16.04 -8.21 5.71
N ASP A 68 14.77 -8.58 5.78
CA ASP A 68 14.30 -9.94 6.01
C ASP A 68 13.53 -10.45 4.77
N ILE A 69 13.60 -11.75 4.51
CA ILE A 69 12.84 -12.37 3.42
C ILE A 69 11.50 -12.86 3.97
N VAL A 70 10.40 -12.55 3.28
CA VAL A 70 9.08 -13.05 3.68
C VAL A 70 9.06 -14.58 3.61
N SER A 71 8.63 -15.23 4.68
CA SER A 71 8.53 -16.68 4.80
C SER A 71 7.12 -17.10 5.15
N GLY A 72 6.65 -18.21 4.59
CA GLY A 72 5.31 -18.76 4.87
C GLY A 72 4.22 -18.22 3.93
N SER A 73 2.96 -18.52 4.26
CA SER A 73 1.79 -18.14 3.46
C SER A 73 1.16 -16.80 3.87
N MET A 74 1.51 -16.30 5.06
CA MET A 74 1.00 -15.06 5.63
C MET A 74 2.07 -14.36 6.45
N PHE A 75 1.91 -13.06 6.65
CA PHE A 75 2.71 -12.25 7.57
C PHE A 75 1.83 -11.23 8.27
N SER A 76 2.31 -10.68 9.39
CA SER A 76 1.51 -9.80 10.24
C SER A 76 2.26 -8.52 10.59
N LEU A 77 1.51 -7.44 10.77
CA LEU A 77 1.99 -6.20 11.38
C LEU A 77 1.09 -5.86 12.57
N GLU A 78 1.68 -5.38 13.66
CA GLU A 78 0.94 -5.00 14.85
C GLU A 78 1.44 -3.70 15.46
N ASN A 79 0.54 -3.03 16.17
CA ASN A 79 0.82 -1.89 17.04
C ASN A 79 0.00 -2.02 18.33
N SER A 80 0.00 -0.98 19.17
CA SER A 80 -0.71 -1.00 20.45
C SER A 80 -2.25 -1.05 20.35
N LEU A 81 -2.81 -0.84 19.16
CA LEU A 81 -4.25 -0.71 18.92
C LEU A 81 -4.83 -1.90 18.14
N PHE A 82 -4.07 -2.51 17.24
CA PHE A 82 -4.52 -3.64 16.44
C PHE A 82 -3.37 -4.45 15.83
N SER A 83 -3.68 -5.65 15.38
CA SER A 83 -2.85 -6.44 14.47
C SER A 83 -3.55 -6.64 13.12
N ALA A 84 -2.78 -6.76 12.05
CA ALA A 84 -3.25 -6.97 10.70
C ALA A 84 -2.49 -8.13 10.07
N GLN A 85 -3.21 -9.04 9.41
CA GLN A 85 -2.63 -10.17 8.69
C GLN A 85 -2.72 -9.95 7.18
N PHE A 86 -1.69 -10.38 6.47
CA PHE A 86 -1.53 -10.20 5.03
C PHE A 86 -1.20 -11.52 4.35
N ASN A 87 -1.64 -11.67 3.11
CA ASN A 87 -1.29 -12.81 2.28
C ASN A 87 0.14 -12.65 1.74
N ALA A 88 1.02 -13.64 1.94
CA ALA A 88 2.42 -13.56 1.50
C ALA A 88 2.61 -13.80 -0.01
N THR A 89 1.57 -14.20 -0.74
CA THR A 89 1.60 -14.33 -2.21
C THR A 89 1.26 -13.02 -2.90
N THR A 90 0.24 -12.32 -2.41
CA THR A 90 -0.28 -11.08 -3.03
C THR A 90 0.10 -9.80 -2.29
N GLY A 91 0.49 -9.87 -1.02
CA GLY A 91 0.68 -8.71 -0.15
C GLY A 91 -0.62 -8.08 0.37
N PHE A 92 -1.79 -8.63 0.01
CA PHE A 92 -3.07 -8.04 0.38
C PHE A 92 -3.49 -8.35 1.81
N LEU A 93 -4.20 -7.39 2.40
CA LEU A 93 -4.82 -7.51 3.72
C LEU A 93 -5.84 -8.66 3.73
N LYS A 94 -5.73 -9.52 4.75
CA LYS A 94 -6.61 -10.68 4.99
C LYS A 94 -7.46 -10.54 6.23
N SER A 95 -6.95 -9.89 7.27
CA SER A 95 -7.74 -9.61 8.46
C SER A 95 -7.15 -8.48 9.30
N VAL A 96 -7.99 -7.89 10.13
CA VAL A 96 -7.61 -6.92 11.16
C VAL A 96 -8.23 -7.36 12.47
N THR A 97 -7.43 -7.40 13.53
CA THR A 97 -7.86 -7.72 14.89
C THR A 97 -7.59 -6.50 15.77
N PRO A 98 -8.60 -5.67 16.06
CA PRO A 98 -8.46 -4.61 17.04
C PRO A 98 -8.19 -5.20 18.42
N LYS A 99 -7.41 -4.48 19.23
CA LYS A 99 -7.10 -4.88 20.59
C LYS A 99 -8.40 -5.07 21.38
N ASP A 100 -8.50 -6.18 22.10
CA ASP A 100 -9.68 -6.57 22.90
C ASP A 100 -10.98 -6.80 22.10
N HIS A 101 -10.88 -6.93 20.77
CA HIS A 101 -12.02 -7.22 19.89
C HIS A 101 -11.78 -8.48 19.04
N LYS A 102 -12.84 -8.93 18.36
CA LYS A 102 -12.77 -10.08 17.46
C LYS A 102 -12.08 -9.71 16.15
N GLU A 103 -11.42 -10.70 15.56
CA GLU A 103 -10.87 -10.60 14.22
C GLU A 103 -11.95 -10.26 13.19
N ILE A 104 -11.62 -9.34 12.30
CA ILE A 104 -12.45 -8.93 11.16
C ILE A 104 -11.76 -9.44 9.91
N LEU A 105 -12.41 -10.40 9.22
CA LEU A 105 -11.92 -10.92 7.95
C LEU A 105 -12.12 -9.89 6.84
N VAL A 106 -11.09 -9.73 6.00
CA VAL A 106 -11.05 -8.79 4.88
C VAL A 106 -10.74 -9.56 3.60
N ASP A 107 -11.55 -9.37 2.57
CA ASP A 107 -11.28 -9.92 1.23
C ASP A 107 -10.89 -8.82 0.23
N LEU A 108 -9.65 -8.35 0.33
CA LEU A 108 -9.14 -7.31 -0.57
C LEU A 108 -8.77 -7.90 -1.94
N HIS A 109 -9.33 -7.31 -3.00
CA HIS A 109 -9.04 -7.64 -4.40
C HIS A 109 -9.37 -6.47 -5.33
N TYR A 110 -8.82 -6.51 -6.54
CA TYR A 110 -9.10 -5.53 -7.58
C TYR A 110 -10.20 -6.02 -8.51
N VAL A 111 -11.06 -5.10 -8.92
CA VAL A 111 -12.08 -5.31 -9.94
C VAL A 111 -12.01 -4.21 -10.98
N HIS A 112 -12.50 -4.49 -12.18
CA HIS A 112 -12.68 -3.48 -13.22
C HIS A 112 -14.07 -3.56 -13.83
N TYR A 113 -14.53 -2.43 -14.35
CA TYR A 113 -15.77 -2.32 -15.13
C TYR A 113 -15.41 -2.04 -16.59
N GLY A 114 -16.15 -2.63 -17.52
CA GLY A 114 -16.12 -2.20 -18.92
C GLY A 114 -17.12 -1.06 -19.14
N ALA A 115 -17.03 -0.40 -20.30
CA ALA A 115 -18.00 0.60 -20.72
C ALA A 115 -19.04 -0.04 -21.63
N ARG A 116 -20.33 0.27 -21.43
CA ARG A 116 -21.40 -0.21 -22.32
C ARG A 116 -21.12 0.25 -23.75
N GLY A 117 -21.25 -0.67 -24.71
CA GLY A 117 -21.16 -0.35 -26.14
C GLY A 117 -22.42 0.33 -26.68
N TYR A 118 -22.27 1.02 -27.82
CA TYR A 118 -23.37 1.68 -28.53
C TYR A 118 -24.43 0.66 -28.99
N LYS A 119 -25.71 1.02 -28.82
CA LYS A 119 -26.98 0.38 -29.21
C LYS A 119 -27.43 -0.85 -28.43
N GLN A 120 -27.00 -1.00 -27.18
CA GLN A 120 -27.43 -2.15 -26.37
C GLN A 120 -28.85 -2.03 -25.78
N LEU A 121 -29.42 -0.83 -25.71
CA LEU A 121 -30.80 -0.64 -25.24
C LEU A 121 -31.74 -0.34 -26.41
N LYS A 122 -32.81 -1.15 -26.54
CA LYS A 122 -33.89 -0.95 -27.53
C LYS A 122 -34.85 0.20 -27.17
N SER A 123 -34.51 1.03 -26.20
CA SER A 123 -35.24 2.27 -25.89
C SER A 123 -34.57 3.40 -26.67
N GLY A 124 -35.25 3.87 -27.72
CA GLY A 124 -34.69 4.74 -28.76
C GLY A 124 -34.35 6.17 -28.35
N ASN A 125 -33.50 6.35 -27.32
CA ASN A 125 -32.71 7.53 -26.96
C ASN A 125 -31.82 7.31 -25.70
N ALA A 126 -31.68 6.07 -25.19
CA ALA A 126 -31.01 5.79 -23.90
C ALA A 126 -29.60 5.18 -24.05
N ASP A 127 -28.90 5.53 -25.13
CA ASP A 127 -27.65 4.90 -25.53
C ASP A 127 -26.42 5.74 -25.18
N ASN A 128 -26.41 6.25 -23.95
CA ASN A 128 -25.29 7.01 -23.42
C ASN A 128 -24.14 6.05 -23.14
N LEU A 129 -22.93 6.40 -23.60
CA LEU A 129 -21.71 5.71 -23.27
C LEU A 129 -21.15 6.22 -21.93
N SER A 130 -20.34 5.40 -21.28
CA SER A 130 -19.50 5.90 -20.18
C SER A 130 -18.58 7.02 -20.68
N GLY A 131 -18.32 8.00 -19.82
CA GLY A 131 -17.42 9.11 -20.12
C GLY A 131 -17.06 9.87 -18.85
N ALA A 132 -16.55 11.10 -19.01
CA ALA A 132 -16.07 11.91 -17.88
C ALA A 132 -17.14 12.19 -16.81
N TYR A 133 -18.43 12.20 -17.19
CA TYR A 133 -19.54 12.56 -16.30
C TYR A 133 -20.45 11.39 -15.96
N LEU A 134 -20.53 10.40 -16.82
CA LEU A 134 -21.45 9.28 -16.69
C LEU A 134 -20.67 7.98 -16.54
N PHE A 135 -20.93 7.28 -15.43
CA PHE A 135 -20.45 5.93 -15.22
C PHE A 135 -21.54 4.93 -15.59
N LEU A 136 -21.42 4.31 -16.77
CA LEU A 136 -22.41 3.40 -17.37
C LEU A 136 -21.76 2.05 -17.72
N PRO A 137 -21.52 1.20 -16.71
CA PRO A 137 -20.79 -0.04 -16.91
C PRO A 137 -21.52 -1.02 -17.84
N ASP A 138 -20.75 -1.90 -18.48
CA ASP A 138 -21.26 -2.99 -19.33
C ASP A 138 -21.77 -4.21 -18.54
N GLY A 139 -21.91 -4.09 -17.23
CA GLY A 139 -22.38 -5.14 -16.33
C GLY A 139 -21.84 -4.98 -14.92
N GLU A 140 -21.82 -6.09 -14.19
CA GLU A 140 -21.17 -6.19 -12.89
C GLU A 140 -19.65 -6.09 -13.00
N ALA A 141 -18.99 -5.80 -11.87
CA ALA A 141 -17.54 -5.72 -11.80
C ALA A 141 -16.93 -7.09 -12.09
N ARG A 142 -15.83 -7.10 -12.84
CA ARG A 142 -15.05 -8.31 -13.11
C ARG A 142 -13.78 -8.29 -12.28
N GLU A 143 -13.51 -9.38 -11.57
CA GLU A 143 -12.28 -9.53 -10.79
C GLU A 143 -11.05 -9.53 -11.69
N ILE A 144 -10.03 -8.78 -11.29
CA ILE A 144 -8.69 -8.92 -11.86
C ILE A 144 -8.03 -10.12 -11.17
N PRO A 145 -7.45 -11.08 -11.93
CA PRO A 145 -6.87 -12.29 -11.36
C PRO A 145 -5.89 -12.00 -10.22
N ARG A 146 -6.06 -12.72 -9.11
CA ARG A 146 -5.21 -12.62 -7.92
C ARG A 146 -3.91 -13.40 -8.16
N THR A 147 -3.07 -12.88 -9.04
CA THR A 147 -1.76 -13.47 -9.33
C THR A 147 -0.75 -13.12 -8.25
N GLU A 148 0.40 -13.78 -8.33
CA GLU A 148 1.55 -13.40 -7.54
C GLU A 148 1.92 -11.94 -7.79
N GLN A 149 2.07 -11.17 -6.70
CA GLN A 149 2.44 -9.75 -6.75
C GLN A 149 3.74 -9.51 -6.00
N GLN A 150 4.44 -8.46 -6.42
CA GLN A 150 5.56 -7.94 -5.65
C GLN A 150 5.03 -7.03 -4.55
N PHE A 151 5.62 -7.13 -3.36
CA PHE A 151 5.32 -6.22 -2.27
C PHE A 151 6.55 -6.02 -1.40
N VAL A 152 6.53 -4.91 -0.66
CA VAL A 152 7.52 -4.60 0.37
C VAL A 152 6.79 -4.20 1.64
N VAL A 153 7.25 -4.74 2.77
CA VAL A 153 6.79 -4.44 4.11
C VAL A 153 7.82 -3.55 4.77
N ILE A 154 7.36 -2.44 5.33
CA ILE A 154 8.14 -1.51 6.15
C ILE A 154 7.60 -1.68 7.57
N ASP A 155 8.38 -2.29 8.46
CA ASP A 155 8.04 -2.46 9.87
C ASP A 155 8.90 -1.54 10.74
N GLY A 156 8.39 -0.35 11.02
CA GLY A 156 9.06 0.66 11.82
C GLY A 156 8.29 1.06 13.08
N PRO A 157 8.96 1.71 14.04
CA PRO A 157 8.38 2.04 15.34
C PRO A 157 7.42 3.24 15.32
N VAL A 158 7.45 4.07 14.28
CA VAL A 158 6.51 5.19 14.08
C VAL A 158 5.46 4.83 13.03
N MET A 159 5.90 4.27 11.91
CA MET A 159 5.04 3.93 10.78
C MET A 159 5.36 2.51 10.29
N LYS A 160 4.29 1.74 10.08
CA LYS A 160 4.32 0.42 9.45
C LYS A 160 3.49 0.47 8.17
N ARG A 161 3.98 -0.12 7.07
CA ARG A 161 3.34 -0.04 5.75
C ARG A 161 3.59 -1.30 4.93
N VAL A 162 2.58 -1.74 4.18
CA VAL A 162 2.73 -2.75 3.12
C VAL A 162 2.46 -2.07 1.79
N ILE A 163 3.45 -2.10 0.90
CA ILE A 163 3.37 -1.54 -0.44
C ILE A 163 3.26 -2.72 -1.40
N VAL A 164 2.20 -2.76 -2.20
CA VAL A 164 1.97 -3.82 -3.18
C VAL A 164 2.03 -3.23 -4.58
N ALA A 165 2.78 -3.86 -5.48
CA ALA A 165 2.74 -3.56 -6.90
C ALA A 165 1.37 -3.95 -7.45
N GLY A 166 0.64 -2.99 -8.01
CA GLY A 166 -0.67 -3.25 -8.62
C GLY A 166 -0.57 -4.32 -9.71
N PRO A 167 -1.67 -5.05 -9.98
CA PRO A 167 -1.68 -6.08 -11.01
C PRO A 167 -1.32 -5.50 -12.39
N PRO A 168 -0.57 -6.26 -13.22
CA PRO A 168 -0.09 -5.80 -14.53
C PRO A 168 -1.23 -5.41 -15.48
N ASP A 169 -2.42 -5.99 -15.30
CA ASP A 169 -3.61 -5.72 -16.10
C ASP A 169 -4.21 -4.32 -15.87
N LEU A 170 -3.77 -3.60 -14.82
CA LEU A 170 -4.16 -2.21 -14.57
C LEU A 170 -3.37 -1.17 -15.39
N LYS A 171 -2.52 -1.59 -16.35
CA LYS A 171 -1.79 -0.70 -17.28
C LYS A 171 -2.67 0.12 -18.24
N ILE A 172 -3.93 0.38 -17.89
CA ILE A 172 -4.93 1.03 -18.75
C ILE A 172 -4.71 2.56 -18.85
N LEU A 173 -3.77 3.16 -18.10
CA LEU A 173 -3.56 4.63 -18.10
C LEU A 173 -2.08 5.06 -18.01
N GLN A 174 -1.16 4.37 -18.68
CA GLN A 174 0.21 4.89 -18.91
C GLN A 174 0.46 5.13 -20.39
#